data_AF-A0A383VE30-F1
#
_entry.id   AF-A0A383VE30-F1
#
_cell.length_a   1.000
_cell.length_b   1.000
_cell.length_c   1.000
_cell.angle_alpha   90.00
_cell.angle_beta   90.00
_cell.angle_gamma   90.00
#
_symmetry.space_group_name_H-M   'P 1'
#
loop_
_entity.id
_entity.type
_entity.pdbx_description
1 polymer ?
#
loop_
_entity_poly.entity_id
_entity_poly.type
_entity_poly.pdbx_seq_one_letter_code
_entity_poly.pdbx_strand_id
1 'polypeptide(L)'
;MALQLQLRKVAGSNRLVVASAAQKPAKSVQFCTGKVCKKQGSQQLLKFAQDLGIDELDISDCGCLGNCGNGPSMVVLPEVIMLRHVNTPKDVADILAWQCKVDIPESLLRATELRLAGNMLAMGGDLDEAIDKYKQALAINPLRGKHMLHSNLSAACLQAGRKEAALQHAQEAVALALKGFHMAHIRLIDALYALGRYKDVADAVVAAEAKDASFKALPEYKTIQQALRKQNVAV
;
A
#
# COMPACT_ATOMS: atom_id res chain seq x y z
N MET A 1 12.50 18.57 32.67
CA MET A 1 11.36 19.29 32.06
C MET A 1 10.22 18.31 31.89
N ALA A 2 9.17 18.41 32.70
CA ALA A 2 8.02 17.51 32.65
C ALA A 2 7.19 17.79 31.38
N LEU A 3 6.95 16.76 30.59
CA LEU A 3 6.09 16.79 29.40
C LEU A 3 4.63 16.93 29.88
N GLN A 4 4.03 18.11 29.71
CA GLN A 4 2.59 18.29 29.96
C GLN A 4 1.79 17.53 28.90
N LEU A 5 1.18 16.41 29.29
CA LEU A 5 0.20 15.67 28.50
C LEU A 5 -1.08 16.50 28.37
N GLN A 6 -1.34 17.04 27.18
CA GLN A 6 -2.61 17.72 26.89
C GLN A 6 -3.72 16.68 26.67
N LEU A 7 -4.54 16.48 27.69
CA LEU A 7 -5.72 15.62 27.63
C LEU A 7 -6.90 16.41 27.05
N ARG A 8 -7.62 15.83 26.08
CA ARG A 8 -8.90 16.38 25.59
C ARG A 8 -10.05 15.43 25.98
N LYS A 9 -11.15 16.01 26.47
CA LYS A 9 -12.40 15.28 26.72
C LYS A 9 -13.09 14.99 25.39
N VAL A 10 -13.53 13.74 25.19
CA VAL A 10 -14.44 13.37 24.11
C VAL A 10 -15.84 13.86 24.48
N ALA A 11 -16.49 14.61 23.60
CA ALA A 11 -17.86 15.10 23.85
C ALA A 11 -18.81 13.91 24.11
N GLY A 12 -19.45 13.90 25.28
CA GLY A 12 -20.39 12.84 25.70
C GLY A 12 -19.76 11.61 26.36
N SER A 13 -18.47 11.60 26.71
CA SER A 13 -17.83 10.48 27.39
C SER A 13 -16.89 10.94 28.51
N ASN A 14 -16.92 10.24 29.66
CA ASN A 14 -15.92 10.40 30.73
C ASN A 14 -14.55 9.80 30.38
N ARG A 15 -14.35 9.28 29.15
CA ARG A 15 -13.03 8.83 28.67
C ARG A 15 -12.19 10.00 28.18
N LEU A 16 -11.02 10.13 28.80
CA LEU A 16 -9.93 10.98 28.31
C LEU A 16 -9.18 10.20 27.23
N VAL A 17 -9.10 10.74 26.02
CA VAL A 17 -8.29 10.17 24.94
C VAL A 17 -7.03 11.00 24.83
N VAL A 18 -5.87 10.34 24.92
CA VAL A 18 -4.59 10.96 24.60
C VAL A 18 -4.60 11.25 23.10
N ALA A 19 -4.60 12.52 22.72
CA ALA A 19 -4.38 12.89 21.33
C ALA A 19 -2.96 12.44 20.97
N SER A 20 -2.83 11.33 20.24
CA SER A 20 -1.56 10.88 19.69
C SER A 20 -1.12 11.93 18.67
N ALA A 21 -0.21 12.81 19.10
CA ALA A 21 0.68 13.47 18.18
C ALA A 21 1.42 12.36 17.43
N ALA A 22 1.36 12.36 16.10
CA ALA A 22 2.01 11.36 15.25
C ALA A 22 3.47 11.20 15.72
N GLN A 23 3.73 10.11 16.42
CA GLN A 23 5.00 9.87 17.08
C GLN A 23 5.95 9.44 15.96
N LYS A 24 6.98 10.26 15.69
CA LYS A 24 7.97 9.96 14.66
C LYS A 24 8.50 8.53 14.89
N PRO A 25 8.53 7.67 13.85
CA PRO A 25 8.88 6.27 14.04
C PRO A 25 10.24 6.15 14.72
N ALA A 26 10.30 5.29 15.75
CA ALA A 26 11.47 5.18 16.61
C ALA A 26 12.68 4.60 15.88
N LYS A 27 12.43 3.83 14.82
CA LYS A 27 13.45 3.20 13.97
C LYS A 27 13.15 3.43 12.49
N SER A 28 14.21 3.63 11.72
CA SER A 28 14.15 3.73 10.26
C SER A 28 14.94 2.59 9.64
N VAL A 29 14.35 1.95 8.63
CA VAL A 29 14.90 0.82 7.90
C VAL A 29 15.06 1.23 6.45
N GLN A 30 16.31 1.35 6.02
CA GLN A 30 16.65 1.90 4.72
C GLN A 30 17.22 0.84 3.79
N PHE A 31 16.71 0.77 2.57
CA PHE A 31 17.16 -0.17 1.55
C PHE A 31 18.08 0.49 0.53
N CYS A 32 19.21 -0.16 0.25
CA CYS A 32 20.12 0.28 -0.81
C CYS A 32 19.48 0.09 -2.18
N THR A 33 19.35 1.18 -2.93
CA THR A 33 18.80 1.23 -4.30
C THR A 33 19.87 1.57 -5.34
N GLY A 34 21.14 1.28 -5.02
CA GLY A 34 22.26 1.33 -5.97
C GLY A 34 22.09 0.37 -7.16
N LYS A 35 22.82 0.59 -8.25
CA LYS A 35 22.66 -0.16 -9.52
C LYS A 35 22.78 -1.69 -9.35
N VAL A 36 23.75 -2.15 -8.56
CA VAL A 36 23.96 -3.60 -8.30
C VAL A 36 22.83 -4.16 -7.44
N CYS A 37 22.47 -3.48 -6.36
CA CYS A 37 21.37 -3.89 -5.47
C CYS A 37 20.03 -3.97 -6.23
N LYS A 38 19.73 -2.99 -7.10
CA LYS A 38 18.55 -3.00 -7.96
C LYS A 38 18.50 -4.24 -8.86
N LYS A 39 19.62 -4.56 -9.52
CA LYS A 39 19.72 -5.77 -10.37
C LYS A 39 19.50 -7.07 -9.58
N GLN A 40 19.79 -7.06 -8.28
CA GLN A 40 19.63 -8.21 -7.40
C GLN A 40 18.34 -8.17 -6.58
N GLY A 41 17.38 -7.30 -6.92
CA GLY A 41 16.04 -7.34 -6.34
C GLY A 41 15.77 -6.38 -5.17
N SER A 42 16.64 -5.39 -4.92
CA SER A 42 16.47 -4.52 -3.74
C SER A 42 15.20 -3.67 -3.76
N GLN A 43 14.66 -3.35 -4.94
CA GLN A 43 13.39 -2.63 -5.07
C GLN A 43 12.20 -3.50 -4.64
N GLN A 44 12.25 -4.79 -4.97
CA GLN A 44 11.24 -5.75 -4.59
C GLN A 44 11.24 -5.97 -3.08
N LEU A 45 12.42 -6.02 -2.45
CA LEU A 45 12.56 -6.15 -1.00
C LEU A 45 12.13 -4.89 -0.26
N LEU A 46 12.47 -3.70 -0.77
CA LEU A 46 11.95 -2.44 -0.25
C LEU A 46 10.42 -2.42 -0.32
N LYS A 47 9.86 -2.77 -1.49
CA LYS A 47 8.41 -2.77 -1.68
C LYS A 47 7.73 -3.80 -0.77
N PHE A 48 8.33 -4.97 -0.61
CA PHE A 48 7.90 -5.97 0.36
C PHE A 48 7.83 -5.38 1.78
N ALA A 49 8.92 -4.77 2.25
CA ALA A 49 9.00 -4.21 3.59
C ALA A 49 7.94 -3.11 3.81
N GLN A 50 7.75 -2.22 2.84
CA GLN A 50 6.72 -1.18 2.88
C GLN A 50 5.31 -1.78 2.95
N ASP A 51 5.06 -2.83 2.17
CA ASP A 51 3.74 -3.43 2.06
C ASP A 51 3.37 -4.35 3.24
N LEU A 52 4.30 -4.64 4.14
CA LEU A 52 3.98 -5.23 5.46
C LEU A 52 3.08 -4.29 6.28
N GLY A 53 3.14 -2.97 6.02
CA GLY A 53 2.29 -1.98 6.67
C GLY A 53 2.51 -1.89 8.19
N ILE A 54 3.78 -1.86 8.58
CA ILE A 54 4.23 -1.71 9.97
C ILE A 54 4.35 -0.21 10.25
N ASP A 55 3.38 0.35 10.98
CA ASP A 55 3.24 1.79 11.20
C ASP A 55 4.35 2.36 12.11
N GLU A 56 4.98 1.51 12.92
CA GLU A 56 6.04 1.87 13.87
C GLU A 56 7.41 2.08 13.22
N LEU A 57 7.58 1.69 11.96
CA LEU A 57 8.84 1.75 11.22
C LEU A 57 8.77 2.70 10.03
N ASP A 58 9.78 3.55 9.90
CA ASP A 58 10.01 4.29 8.66
C ASP A 58 10.78 3.41 7.67
N ILE A 59 10.15 3.02 6.56
CA ILE A 59 10.76 2.15 5.55
C ILE A 59 10.96 2.93 4.25
N SER A 60 12.22 3.22 3.94
CA SER A 60 12.60 4.08 2.82
C SER A 60 13.81 3.56 2.04
N ASP A 61 14.13 4.20 0.92
CA ASP A 61 15.39 3.95 0.22
C ASP A 61 16.45 5.00 0.56
N CYS A 62 17.72 4.63 0.40
CA CYS A 62 18.86 5.49 0.73
C CYS A 62 19.85 5.68 -0.44
N GLY A 63 19.44 5.36 -1.68
CA GLY A 63 20.36 5.36 -2.81
C GLY A 63 21.47 4.31 -2.69
N CYS A 64 22.68 4.64 -3.16
CA CYS A 64 23.83 3.73 -3.11
C CYS A 64 24.62 3.92 -1.81
N LEU A 65 24.78 2.85 -1.03
CA LEU A 65 25.58 2.86 0.21
C LEU A 65 27.10 2.77 -0.01
N GLY A 66 27.57 2.62 -1.26
CA GLY A 66 29.00 2.61 -1.61
C GLY A 66 29.80 1.38 -1.16
N ASN A 67 29.28 0.55 -0.26
CA ASN A 67 29.95 -0.63 0.33
C ASN A 67 29.29 -1.98 -0.05
N CYS A 68 28.40 -1.98 -1.04
CA CYS A 68 27.49 -3.10 -1.36
C CYS A 68 28.08 -4.14 -2.31
N GLY A 69 29.38 -4.47 -2.20
CA GLY A 69 30.08 -5.36 -3.12
C GLY A 69 29.36 -6.69 -3.45
N ASN A 70 28.38 -7.11 -2.63
CA ASN A 70 27.52 -8.26 -2.88
C ASN A 70 26.03 -8.03 -2.47
N GLY A 71 25.19 -7.60 -3.42
CA GLY A 71 23.72 -7.71 -3.30
C GLY A 71 22.99 -6.65 -2.49
N PRO A 72 21.66 -6.76 -2.33
CA PRO A 72 20.87 -5.78 -1.60
C PRO A 72 21.36 -5.69 -0.16
N SER A 73 21.51 -4.45 0.30
CA SER A 73 21.93 -4.13 1.65
C SER A 73 20.86 -3.26 2.30
N MET A 74 20.74 -3.38 3.61
CA MET A 74 19.78 -2.65 4.42
C MET A 74 20.50 -1.99 5.59
N VAL A 75 19.99 -0.84 6.05
CA VAL A 75 20.51 -0.14 7.23
C VAL A 75 19.38 0.07 8.22
N VAL A 76 19.63 -0.25 9.48
CA VAL A 76 18.69 0.06 10.58
C VAL A 76 19.26 1.22 11.39
N LEU A 77 18.44 2.26 11.57
CA LEU A 77 18.74 3.49 12.31
C LEU A 77 17.85 3.56 13.58
N PRO A 78 18.30 4.24 14.65
CA PRO A 78 19.51 5.08 14.75
C PRO A 78 20.83 4.34 15.02
N GLU A 79 20.81 3.05 15.32
CA GLU A 79 22.01 2.28 15.72
C GLU A 79 23.03 2.05 14.58
N VAL A 80 22.72 2.50 13.36
CA VAL A 80 23.56 2.39 12.14
C VAL A 80 24.03 0.96 11.88
N ILE A 81 23.09 0.01 11.92
CA ILE A 81 23.38 -1.40 11.69
C ILE A 81 23.25 -1.67 10.19
N MET A 82 24.40 -1.84 9.52
CA MET A 82 24.45 -2.21 8.10
C MET A 82 24.42 -3.72 7.92
N LEU A 83 23.44 -4.20 7.17
CA LEU A 83 23.20 -5.61 6.87
C LEU A 83 23.41 -5.84 5.38
N ARG A 84 24.23 -6.83 5.06
CA ARG A 84 24.58 -7.22 3.68
C ARG A 84 23.88 -8.53 3.34
N HIS A 85 23.71 -8.81 2.05
CA HIS A 85 23.10 -10.05 1.54
C HIS A 85 21.65 -10.26 2.00
N VAL A 86 20.86 -9.19 2.09
CA VAL A 86 19.42 -9.28 2.33
C VAL A 86 18.78 -9.63 0.99
N ASN A 87 18.56 -10.91 0.69
CA ASN A 87 18.21 -11.35 -0.67
C ASN A 87 16.74 -11.76 -0.79
N THR A 88 16.09 -12.09 0.32
CA THR A 88 14.74 -12.65 0.35
C THR A 88 13.80 -11.87 1.28
N PRO A 89 12.48 -11.93 1.05
CA PRO A 89 11.48 -11.41 2.00
C PRO A 89 11.63 -11.97 3.41
N LYS A 90 12.05 -13.24 3.51
CA LYS A 90 12.34 -13.89 4.79
C LYS A 90 13.53 -13.23 5.50
N ASP A 91 14.62 -12.93 4.78
CA ASP A 91 15.76 -12.21 5.38
C ASP A 91 15.32 -10.87 5.96
N VAL A 92 14.47 -10.14 5.24
CA VAL A 92 13.89 -8.87 5.73
C VAL A 92 13.08 -9.13 7.01
N ALA A 93 12.18 -10.12 7.00
CA ALA A 93 11.34 -10.43 8.15
C ALA A 93 12.17 -10.83 9.38
N ASP A 94 13.16 -11.69 9.21
CA ASP A 94 14.06 -12.14 10.28
C ASP A 94 14.85 -10.96 10.87
N ILE A 95 15.32 -10.04 10.01
CA ILE A 95 16.00 -8.82 10.47
C ILE A 95 15.03 -7.90 11.22
N LEU A 96 13.81 -7.69 10.75
CA LEU A 96 12.83 -6.85 11.43
C LEU A 96 12.46 -7.43 12.80
N ALA A 97 12.29 -8.74 12.90
CA ALA A 97 12.10 -9.43 14.18
C ALA A 97 13.29 -9.23 15.12
N TRP A 98 14.52 -9.40 14.61
CA TRP A 98 15.72 -9.29 15.42
C TRP A 98 16.04 -7.85 15.87
N GLN A 99 16.10 -6.91 14.92
CA GLN A 99 16.58 -5.55 15.12
C GLN A 99 15.49 -4.55 15.48
N CYS A 100 14.30 -4.74 14.93
CA CYS A 100 13.17 -3.84 15.16
C CYS A 100 12.19 -4.39 16.20
N LYS A 101 12.35 -5.65 16.63
CA LYS A 101 11.44 -6.34 17.56
C LYS A 101 10.00 -6.39 17.05
N VAL A 102 9.85 -6.47 15.74
CA VAL A 102 8.54 -6.59 15.07
C VAL A 102 8.35 -8.02 14.64
N ASP A 103 7.38 -8.70 15.26
CA ASP A 103 6.98 -10.03 14.84
C ASP A 103 6.08 -9.95 13.59
N ILE A 104 6.45 -10.71 12.55
CA ILE A 104 5.75 -10.72 11.27
C ILE A 104 5.13 -12.11 11.12
N PRO A 105 3.79 -12.24 11.26
CA PRO A 105 3.12 -13.52 11.10
C PRO A 105 3.42 -14.14 9.73
N GLU A 106 3.64 -15.45 9.71
CA GLU A 106 3.90 -16.19 8.46
C GLU A 106 2.80 -15.99 7.42
N SER A 107 1.54 -15.86 7.86
CA SER A 107 0.40 -15.56 6.99
C SER A 107 0.52 -14.19 6.31
N LEU A 108 1.02 -13.16 7.02
CA LEU A 108 1.25 -11.84 6.45
C LEU A 108 2.42 -11.85 5.47
N LEU A 109 3.52 -12.52 5.84
CA LEU A 109 4.68 -12.72 4.96
C LEU A 109 4.23 -13.37 3.65
N ARG A 110 3.54 -14.51 3.74
CA ARG A 110 3.11 -15.29 2.58
C ARG A 110 2.11 -14.57 1.68
N ALA A 111 1.13 -13.88 2.27
CA ALA A 111 0.18 -13.08 1.49
C ALA A 111 0.87 -11.92 0.77
N THR A 112 1.87 -11.30 1.40
CA THR A 112 2.65 -10.20 0.80
C THR A 112 3.50 -10.71 -0.37
N GLU A 113 4.15 -11.87 -0.24
CA GLU A 113 4.87 -12.51 -1.35
C GLU A 113 3.97 -12.79 -2.54
N LEU A 114 2.80 -13.40 -2.31
CA LEU A 114 1.84 -13.70 -3.37
C LEU A 114 1.34 -12.43 -4.05
N ARG A 115 1.09 -11.35 -3.30
CA ARG A 115 0.72 -10.06 -3.87
C ARG A 115 1.82 -9.48 -4.75
N LEU A 116 3.09 -9.54 -4.33
CA LEU A 116 4.20 -9.04 -5.15
C LEU A 116 4.41 -9.87 -6.40
N ALA A 117 4.27 -11.20 -6.31
CA ALA A 117 4.28 -12.08 -7.47
C ALA A 117 3.14 -11.73 -8.44
N GLY A 118 1.93 -11.49 -7.93
CA GLY A 118 0.81 -11.00 -8.72
C GLY A 118 1.09 -9.67 -9.40
N ASN A 119 1.74 -8.72 -8.72
CA ASN A 119 2.12 -7.44 -9.31
C ASN A 119 3.09 -7.62 -10.48
N MET A 120 4.09 -8.50 -10.32
CA MET A 120 5.06 -8.80 -11.37
C MET A 120 4.40 -9.42 -12.61
N LEU A 121 3.49 -10.38 -12.41
CA LEU A 121 2.71 -10.98 -13.49
C LEU A 121 1.82 -9.96 -14.19
N ALA A 122 1.12 -9.10 -13.43
CA ALA A 122 0.29 -8.04 -13.99
C ALA A 122 1.12 -7.04 -14.82
N MET A 123 2.32 -6.68 -14.35
CA MET A 123 3.25 -5.85 -15.11
C MET A 123 3.75 -6.52 -16.38
N GLY A 124 3.87 -7.85 -16.38
CA GLY A 124 4.22 -8.67 -17.56
C GLY A 124 3.07 -8.86 -18.55
N GLY A 125 1.83 -8.57 -18.14
CA GLY A 125 0.62 -8.81 -18.94
C GLY A 125 -0.02 -10.18 -18.73
N ASP A 126 0.54 -11.00 -17.84
CA ASP A 126 0.00 -12.32 -17.44
C ASP A 126 -1.13 -12.11 -16.41
N LEU A 127 -2.24 -11.54 -16.87
CA LEU A 127 -3.29 -11.01 -16.00
C LEU A 127 -4.05 -12.11 -15.25
N ASP A 128 -4.22 -13.29 -15.84
CA ASP A 128 -4.94 -14.40 -15.22
C ASP A 128 -4.14 -15.01 -14.08
N GLU A 129 -2.86 -15.25 -14.31
CA GLU A 129 -1.92 -15.70 -13.29
C GLU A 129 -1.80 -14.65 -12.17
N ALA A 130 -1.80 -13.36 -12.50
CA ALA A 130 -1.80 -12.29 -11.51
C ALA A 130 -3.06 -12.33 -10.62
N ILE A 131 -4.25 -12.45 -11.22
CA ILE A 131 -5.52 -12.59 -10.51
C ILE A 131 -5.48 -13.80 -9.58
N ASP A 132 -4.98 -14.93 -10.03
CA ASP A 132 -4.87 -16.14 -9.23
C ASP A 132 -3.92 -15.96 -8.04
N LYS A 133 -2.79 -15.28 -8.21
CA LYS A 133 -1.89 -14.96 -7.09
C LYS A 133 -2.55 -14.07 -6.05
N TYR A 134 -3.30 -13.04 -6.46
CA TYR A 134 -4.01 -12.18 -5.51
C TYR A 134 -5.13 -12.93 -4.79
N LYS A 135 -5.86 -13.82 -5.47
CA LYS A 135 -6.88 -14.67 -4.84
C LYS A 135 -6.28 -15.62 -3.81
N GLN A 136 -5.14 -16.25 -4.12
CA GLN A 136 -4.39 -17.07 -3.16
C GLN A 136 -3.96 -16.24 -1.93
N ALA A 137 -3.48 -15.00 -2.15
CA ALA A 137 -3.12 -14.11 -1.05
C ALA A 137 -4.32 -13.74 -0.17
N LEU A 138 -5.49 -13.49 -0.76
CA LEU A 138 -6.73 -13.23 -0.01
C LEU A 138 -7.22 -14.47 0.76
N ALA A 139 -7.07 -15.66 0.18
CA ALA A 139 -7.47 -16.93 0.82
C ALA A 139 -6.69 -17.22 2.11
N ILE A 140 -5.46 -16.70 2.24
CA ILE A 140 -4.68 -16.75 3.49
C ILE A 140 -5.34 -15.92 4.61
N ASN A 141 -6.26 -15.03 4.26
CA ASN A 141 -6.96 -14.14 5.19
C ASN A 141 -5.98 -13.27 6.01
N PRO A 142 -5.09 -12.49 5.35
CA PRO A 142 -4.08 -11.72 6.07
C PRO A 142 -4.74 -10.63 6.92
N LEU A 143 -4.21 -10.41 8.13
CA LEU A 143 -4.74 -9.38 9.04
C LEU A 143 -4.62 -7.95 8.49
N ARG A 144 -3.66 -7.72 7.59
CA ARG A 144 -3.39 -6.42 6.96
C ARG A 144 -3.32 -6.57 5.43
N GLY A 145 -3.43 -5.45 4.71
CA GLY A 145 -3.20 -5.40 3.26
C GLY A 145 -4.32 -5.93 2.35
N LYS A 146 -5.46 -6.37 2.90
CA LYS A 146 -6.61 -6.82 2.09
C LYS A 146 -7.11 -5.77 1.09
N HIS A 147 -7.19 -4.49 1.50
CA HIS A 147 -7.60 -3.40 0.60
C HIS A 147 -6.67 -3.26 -0.61
N MET A 148 -5.36 -3.49 -0.45
CA MET A 148 -4.41 -3.49 -1.56
C MET A 148 -4.63 -4.68 -2.49
N LEU A 149 -4.92 -5.86 -1.95
CA LEU A 149 -5.23 -7.05 -2.74
C LEU A 149 -6.48 -6.86 -3.60
N HIS A 150 -7.57 -6.35 -3.02
CA HIS A 150 -8.79 -6.02 -3.76
C HIS A 150 -8.56 -4.90 -4.79
N SER A 151 -7.77 -3.88 -4.46
CA SER A 151 -7.37 -2.84 -5.42
C SER A 151 -6.60 -3.41 -6.61
N ASN A 152 -5.66 -4.35 -6.37
CA ASN A 152 -4.87 -4.97 -7.43
C ASN A 152 -5.69 -5.94 -8.27
N LEU A 153 -6.58 -6.72 -7.64
CA LEU A 153 -7.55 -7.55 -8.35
C LEU A 153 -8.46 -6.72 -9.24
N SER A 154 -8.95 -5.59 -8.74
CA SER A 154 -9.77 -4.67 -9.52
C SER A 154 -9.03 -4.22 -10.80
N ALA A 155 -7.78 -3.78 -10.64
CA ALA A 155 -6.94 -3.36 -11.76
C ALA A 155 -6.70 -4.48 -12.78
N ALA A 156 -6.29 -5.66 -12.31
CA ALA A 156 -5.99 -6.80 -13.17
C ALA A 156 -7.23 -7.32 -13.89
N CYS A 157 -8.36 -7.44 -13.20
CA CYS A 157 -9.65 -7.78 -13.81
C CYS A 157 -10.05 -6.76 -14.88
N LEU A 158 -9.86 -5.47 -14.62
CA LEU A 158 -10.21 -4.42 -15.56
C LEU A 158 -9.37 -4.49 -16.84
N GLN A 159 -8.05 -4.69 -16.69
CA GLN A 159 -7.12 -4.89 -17.81
C GLN A 159 -7.45 -6.15 -18.61
N ALA A 160 -7.94 -7.20 -17.94
CA ALA A 160 -8.39 -8.44 -18.58
C ALA A 160 -9.79 -8.34 -19.21
N GLY A 161 -10.41 -7.14 -19.19
CA GLY A 161 -11.75 -6.90 -19.74
C GLY A 161 -12.91 -7.38 -18.85
N ARG A 162 -12.64 -7.88 -17.64
CA ARG A 162 -13.63 -8.39 -16.67
C ARG A 162 -14.16 -7.25 -15.80
N LYS A 163 -14.94 -6.37 -16.41
CA LYS A 163 -15.35 -5.09 -15.82
C LYS A 163 -16.21 -5.24 -14.56
N GLU A 164 -17.14 -6.19 -14.55
CA GLU A 164 -18.02 -6.44 -13.40
C GLU A 164 -17.23 -6.97 -12.19
N ALA A 165 -16.30 -7.90 -12.42
CA ALA A 165 -15.41 -8.40 -11.38
C ALA A 165 -14.47 -7.29 -10.86
N ALA A 166 -14.00 -6.41 -11.76
CA ALA A 166 -13.21 -5.25 -11.37
C ALA A 166 -14.00 -4.31 -10.45
N LEU A 167 -15.28 -4.08 -10.73
CA LEU A 167 -16.16 -3.28 -9.90
C LEU A 167 -16.37 -3.90 -8.51
N GLN A 168 -16.66 -5.20 -8.44
CA GLN A 168 -16.83 -5.90 -7.16
C GLN A 168 -15.61 -5.74 -6.26
N HIS A 169 -14.42 -6.02 -6.79
CA HIS A 169 -13.19 -5.87 -6.02
C HIS A 169 -12.86 -4.41 -5.70
N ALA A 170 -13.20 -3.44 -6.56
CA ALA A 170 -13.03 -2.04 -6.21
C ALA A 170 -13.91 -1.62 -5.02
N GLN A 171 -15.15 -2.10 -4.95
CA GLN A 171 -16.05 -1.84 -3.84
C GLN A 171 -15.51 -2.42 -2.53
N GLU A 172 -15.01 -3.67 -2.57
CA GLU A 172 -14.34 -4.30 -1.42
C GLU A 172 -13.10 -3.51 -0.99
N ALA A 173 -12.30 -3.02 -1.95
CA ALA A 173 -11.14 -2.19 -1.66
C ALA A 173 -11.54 -0.90 -0.94
N VAL A 174 -12.59 -0.21 -1.39
CA VAL A 174 -13.10 1.03 -0.76
C VAL A 174 -13.66 0.77 0.64
N ALA A 175 -14.35 -0.34 0.83
CA ALA A 175 -14.91 -0.74 2.13
C ALA A 175 -13.81 -1.00 3.17
N LEU A 176 -12.67 -1.56 2.73
CA LEU A 176 -11.52 -1.89 3.58
C LEU A 176 -10.43 -0.79 3.61
N ALA A 177 -10.56 0.25 2.78
CA ALA A 177 -9.53 1.27 2.61
C ALA A 177 -9.35 2.11 3.89
N LEU A 178 -8.09 2.22 4.30
CA LEU A 178 -7.65 3.16 5.33
C LEU A 178 -7.65 4.59 4.77
N LYS A 179 -7.72 5.59 5.65
CA LYS A 179 -7.63 7.00 5.27
C LYS A 179 -6.31 7.27 4.52
N GLY A 180 -6.37 8.06 3.44
CA GLY A 180 -5.23 8.33 2.57
C GLY A 180 -4.95 7.27 1.50
N PHE A 181 -5.58 6.09 1.55
CA PHE A 181 -5.46 5.09 0.48
C PHE A 181 -6.43 5.38 -0.67
N HIS A 182 -6.15 6.47 -1.40
CA HIS A 182 -6.99 6.96 -2.50
C HIS A 182 -7.11 6.02 -3.69
N MET A 183 -6.11 5.13 -3.85
CA MET A 183 -6.10 4.14 -4.94
C MET A 183 -7.37 3.28 -4.96
N ALA A 184 -7.96 2.95 -3.81
CA ALA A 184 -9.22 2.21 -3.79
C ALA A 184 -10.36 2.95 -4.51
N HIS A 185 -10.48 4.27 -4.28
CA HIS A 185 -11.49 5.11 -4.94
C HIS A 185 -11.21 5.26 -6.44
N ILE A 186 -9.94 5.40 -6.82
CA ILE A 186 -9.54 5.43 -8.23
C ILE A 186 -9.97 4.13 -8.93
N ARG A 187 -9.73 2.96 -8.31
CA ARG A 187 -10.17 1.66 -8.88
C ARG A 187 -11.68 1.57 -9.07
N LEU A 188 -12.45 2.11 -8.12
CA LEU A 188 -13.91 2.16 -8.23
C LEU A 188 -14.35 3.03 -9.40
N ILE A 189 -13.76 4.20 -9.55
CA ILE A 189 -14.01 5.14 -10.65
C ILE A 189 -13.65 4.51 -11.99
N ASP A 190 -12.46 3.90 -12.11
CA ASP A 190 -12.01 3.23 -13.34
C ASP A 190 -12.97 2.12 -13.77
N ALA A 191 -13.41 1.27 -12.83
CA ALA A 191 -14.31 0.17 -13.10
C ALA A 191 -15.72 0.66 -13.52
N LEU A 192 -16.27 1.65 -12.81
CA LEU A 192 -17.56 2.25 -13.15
C LEU A 192 -17.52 2.95 -14.52
N TYR A 193 -16.43 3.65 -14.82
CA TYR A 193 -16.24 4.32 -16.09
C TYR A 193 -16.15 3.31 -17.25
N ALA A 194 -15.43 2.21 -17.08
CA ALA A 194 -15.33 1.15 -18.08
C ALA A 194 -16.67 0.44 -18.35
N LEU A 195 -17.56 0.39 -17.37
CA LEU A 195 -18.94 -0.09 -17.49
C LEU A 195 -19.89 0.94 -18.11
N GLY A 196 -19.44 2.16 -18.37
CA GLY A 196 -20.29 3.25 -18.88
C GLY A 196 -21.26 3.83 -17.84
N ARG A 197 -21.06 3.53 -16.55
CA ARG A 197 -21.92 3.96 -15.44
C ARG A 197 -21.53 5.37 -14.97
N TYR A 198 -21.57 6.34 -15.86
CA TYR A 198 -20.97 7.67 -15.63
C TYR A 198 -21.63 8.48 -14.50
N LYS A 199 -22.93 8.29 -14.23
CA LYS A 199 -23.60 8.90 -13.08
C LYS A 199 -22.99 8.39 -11.77
N ASP A 200 -22.83 7.08 -11.65
CA ASP A 200 -22.23 6.45 -10.48
C ASP A 200 -20.75 6.83 -10.30
N VAL A 201 -20.05 7.13 -11.40
CA VAL A 201 -18.69 7.70 -11.32
C VAL A 201 -18.71 9.06 -10.63
N ALA A 202 -19.64 9.96 -10.98
CA ALA A 202 -19.77 11.26 -10.32
C ALA A 202 -20.06 11.10 -8.82
N ASP A 203 -21.01 10.22 -8.48
CA ASP A 203 -21.32 9.90 -7.08
C ASP A 203 -20.10 9.34 -6.34
N ALA A 204 -19.31 8.47 -6.98
CA ALA A 204 -18.10 7.89 -6.40
C ALA A 204 -17.01 8.95 -6.16
N VAL A 205 -16.86 9.95 -7.04
CA VAL A 205 -15.94 11.07 -6.84
C VAL A 205 -16.39 11.92 -5.65
N VAL A 206 -17.66 12.30 -5.59
CA VAL A 206 -18.22 13.06 -4.45
C VAL A 206 -18.02 12.32 -3.13
N ALA A 207 -18.28 11.00 -3.12
CA ALA A 207 -18.05 10.15 -1.96
C ALA A 207 -16.56 10.08 -1.55
N ALA A 208 -15.64 10.01 -2.53
CA ALA A 208 -14.20 10.01 -2.26
C ALA A 208 -13.75 11.34 -1.62
N GLU A 209 -14.22 12.48 -2.16
CA GLU A 209 -13.95 13.82 -1.60
C GLU A 209 -14.48 13.99 -0.18
N ALA A 210 -15.70 13.52 0.07
CA ALA A 210 -16.33 13.60 1.38
C ALA A 210 -15.57 12.77 2.42
N LYS A 211 -15.03 11.61 2.01
CA LYS A 211 -14.23 10.75 2.88
C LYS A 211 -12.85 11.35 3.16
N ASP A 212 -12.22 11.95 2.15
CA ASP A 212 -10.92 12.59 2.30
C ASP A 212 -10.72 13.72 1.28
N ALA A 213 -10.71 14.96 1.77
CA ALA A 213 -10.57 16.17 0.94
C ALA A 213 -9.25 16.21 0.14
N SER A 214 -8.21 15.48 0.57
CA SER A 214 -6.95 15.39 -0.17
C SER A 214 -7.08 14.66 -1.51
N PHE A 215 -8.18 13.94 -1.74
CA PHE A 215 -8.49 13.32 -3.04
C PHE A 215 -8.46 14.33 -4.20
N LYS A 216 -8.87 15.59 -3.96
CA LYS A 216 -8.86 16.68 -4.96
C LYS A 216 -7.46 17.06 -5.44
N ALA A 217 -6.44 16.79 -4.63
CA ALA A 217 -5.06 17.13 -4.95
C ALA A 217 -4.40 16.09 -5.86
N LEU A 218 -5.06 14.97 -6.14
CA LEU A 218 -4.51 13.89 -6.96
C LEU A 218 -4.39 14.30 -8.43
N PRO A 219 -3.32 13.90 -9.13
CA PRO A 219 -3.17 14.14 -10.57
C PRO A 219 -4.34 13.59 -11.40
N GLU A 220 -4.88 12.43 -11.00
CA GLU A 220 -5.98 11.73 -11.67
C GLU A 220 -7.30 12.50 -11.60
N TYR A 221 -7.49 13.32 -10.55
CA TYR A 221 -8.74 14.03 -10.28
C TYR A 221 -9.17 14.92 -11.47
N LYS A 222 -8.24 15.68 -12.04
CA LYS A 222 -8.52 16.54 -13.21
C LYS A 222 -8.90 15.72 -14.44
N THR A 223 -8.23 14.59 -14.66
CA THR A 223 -8.49 13.69 -15.78
C THR A 223 -9.89 13.09 -15.69
N ILE A 224 -10.29 12.66 -14.49
CA ILE A 224 -11.63 12.11 -14.22
C ILE A 224 -12.71 13.17 -14.48
N GLN A 225 -12.54 14.39 -13.98
CA GLN A 225 -13.49 15.48 -14.23
C GLN A 225 -13.64 15.81 -15.72
N GLN A 226 -12.52 15.86 -16.46
CA GLN A 226 -12.56 16.09 -17.90
C GLN A 226 -13.27 14.95 -18.64
N ALA A 227 -13.05 13.71 -18.24
CA ALA A 227 -13.70 12.55 -18.82
C ALA A 227 -15.23 12.60 -18.62
N LEU A 228 -15.69 12.98 -17.43
CA LEU A 228 -17.13 13.10 -17.13
C LEU A 228 -17.81 14.24 -17.88
N ARG A 229 -17.14 15.40 -18.01
CA ARG A 229 -17.63 16.52 -18.82
C ARG A 229 -17.86 16.12 -20.27
N LYS A 230 -16.99 15.30 -20.86
CA LYS A 230 -17.17 14.76 -22.22
C LYS A 230 -18.41 13.87 -22.35
N GLN A 231 -18.85 13.25 -21.26
CA GLN A 231 -20.06 12.44 -21.19
C GLN A 231 -21.31 13.25 -20.76
N ASN A 232 -21.20 14.59 -20.68
CA ASN A 232 -22.24 15.50 -20.18
C ASN A 232 -22.71 15.18 -18.75
N VAL A 233 -21.82 14.64 -17.91
CA VAL A 233 -22.08 14.38 -16.49
C VAL A 233 -21.31 15.39 -15.64
N ALA A 234 -22.01 16.05 -14.71
CA ALA A 234 -21.40 16.95 -13.73
C ALA A 234 -21.03 16.19 -12.45
N VAL A 235 -19.92 16.62 -11.84
CA VAL A 235 -19.45 16.19 -10.52
C VAL A 235 -19.51 17.37 -9.58
#